data_AF-A0A2D4FSK1-F1
#
_entry.id   AF-A0A2D4FSK1-F1
#
_cell.length_a   1.000
_cell.length_b   1.000
_cell.length_c   1.000
_cell.angle_alpha   90.00
_cell.angle_beta   90.00
_cell.angle_gamma   90.00
#
_symmetry.space_group_name_H-M   'P 1'
#
loop_
_entity.id
_entity.type
_entity.pdbx_description
1 polymer ?
#
loop_
_entity_poly.entity_id
_entity_poly.type
_entity_poly.pdbx_seq_one_letter_code
_entity_poly.pdbx_strand_id
1 'polypeptide(L)'
;MCTVLIVVCALVGILVPDLPDFSDPLLGFEPRGTAIGQRLVTWNNMVKNTGYKATLANYPFKYADEQAKSHRDGRWSDDHYEREKREADWNFQKDSFFCDIPSDRYSRVVFASASGDDLWNLAAIKSMCNVENMRIRSHAQFGDLCQRTTAASCCPSWTVGNYIAILNNRSSCQKIMERDVSHT
;
A
#
# COMPACT_ATOMS: atom_id res chain seq x y z
N MET A 1 53.01 -10.62 3.57
CA MET A 1 52.35 -10.69 4.89
C MET A 1 51.06 -9.87 4.92
N CYS A 2 51.12 -8.55 4.75
CA CYS A 2 49.92 -7.69 4.88
C CYS A 2 48.79 -7.99 3.86
N THR A 3 49.13 -8.15 2.58
CA THR A 3 48.16 -8.45 1.52
C THR A 3 47.47 -9.81 1.71
N VAL A 4 48.22 -10.82 2.15
CA VAL A 4 47.68 -12.16 2.44
C VAL A 4 46.68 -12.10 3.59
N LEU A 5 46.96 -11.35 4.65
CA LEU A 5 46.02 -11.17 5.76
C LEU A 5 44.74 -10.45 5.33
N ILE A 6 44.83 -9.41 4.49
CA ILE A 6 43.65 -8.70 3.96
C ILE A 6 42.77 -9.65 3.13
N VAL A 7 43.38 -10.44 2.24
CA VAL A 7 42.63 -11.39 1.39
C VAL A 7 41.96 -12.46 2.24
N VAL A 8 42.65 -13.01 3.23
CA VAL A 8 42.08 -14.00 4.15
C VAL A 8 40.93 -13.39 4.96
N CYS A 9 41.09 -12.19 5.52
CA CYS A 9 40.02 -11.51 6.27
C CYS A 9 38.81 -11.17 5.39
N ALA A 10 39.02 -10.75 4.14
CA ALA A 10 37.94 -10.47 3.20
C ALA A 10 37.17 -11.74 2.81
N LEU A 11 37.89 -12.84 2.53
CA LEU A 11 37.26 -14.12 2.22
C LEU A 11 36.45 -14.65 3.40
N VAL A 12 37.00 -14.58 4.61
CA VAL A 12 36.29 -14.97 5.84
C VAL A 12 35.06 -14.07 6.06
N GLY A 13 35.20 -12.76 5.86
CA GLY A 13 34.10 -11.80 6.03
C GLY A 13 32.96 -11.92 5.02
N ILE A 14 33.19 -12.58 3.87
CA ILE A 14 32.16 -12.80 2.85
C ILE A 14 31.56 -14.21 2.94
N LEU A 15 32.39 -15.22 3.24
CA LEU A 15 31.98 -16.63 3.16
C LEU A 15 31.41 -17.20 4.47
N VAL A 16 31.72 -16.59 5.62
CA VAL A 16 31.29 -17.10 6.93
C VAL A 16 29.96 -16.49 7.41
N PRO A 17 29.73 -15.17 7.34
CA PRO A 17 28.44 -14.60 7.75
C PRO A 17 27.42 -14.65 6.62
N ASP A 18 26.14 -14.72 7.00
CA ASP A 18 25.05 -14.44 6.07
C ASP A 18 25.12 -12.97 5.60
N LEU A 19 24.71 -12.72 4.36
CA LEU A 19 24.65 -11.36 3.84
C LEU A 19 23.68 -10.52 4.69
N PRO A 20 24.06 -9.29 5.05
CA PRO A 20 23.19 -8.41 5.84
C PRO A 20 21.91 -8.10 5.06
N ASP A 21 20.78 -8.19 5.76
CA ASP A 21 19.47 -7.82 5.24
C ASP A 21 19.19 -6.33 5.49
N PHE A 22 18.88 -5.60 4.43
CA PHE A 22 18.55 -4.18 4.44
C PHE A 22 17.10 -3.91 4.02
N SER A 23 16.22 -4.92 4.07
CA SER A 23 14.82 -4.80 3.67
C SER A 23 14.05 -3.75 4.48
N ASP A 24 14.43 -3.52 5.75
CA ASP A 24 13.87 -2.46 6.59
C ASP A 24 14.96 -1.41 6.95
N PRO A 25 14.90 -0.21 6.34
CA PRO A 25 15.89 0.83 6.57
C PRO A 25 15.76 1.52 7.94
N LEU A 26 14.67 1.29 8.68
CA LEU A 26 14.43 1.86 10.01
C LEU A 26 14.90 0.94 11.14
N LEU A 27 15.48 -0.22 10.81
CA LEU A 27 16.10 -1.10 11.80
C LEU A 27 17.24 -0.38 12.53
N GLY A 28 17.19 -0.42 13.87
CA GLY A 28 18.23 0.16 14.73
C GLY A 28 17.96 1.59 15.20
N PHE A 29 16.84 2.22 14.81
CA PHE A 29 16.44 3.56 15.30
C PHE A 29 15.79 3.55 16.70
N GLU A 30 15.75 2.40 17.38
CA GLU A 30 15.21 2.30 18.74
C GLU A 30 16.18 2.88 19.78
N PRO A 31 15.75 3.79 20.67
CA PRO A 31 16.60 4.39 21.69
C PRO A 31 16.87 3.41 22.85
N ARG A 32 17.81 2.47 22.62
CA ARG A 32 18.23 1.46 23.60
C ARG A 32 18.93 2.09 24.81
N GLY A 33 18.83 1.44 25.95
CA GLY A 33 19.46 1.89 27.21
C GLY A 33 18.76 3.07 27.89
N THR A 34 17.70 3.63 27.29
CA THR A 34 16.87 4.66 27.93
C THR A 34 15.76 4.04 28.77
N ALA A 35 15.28 4.75 29.80
CA ALA A 35 14.15 4.31 30.60
C ALA A 35 12.87 4.11 29.75
N ILE A 36 12.67 4.96 28.74
CA ILE A 36 11.54 4.85 27.80
C ILE A 36 11.72 3.61 26.90
N GLY A 37 12.92 3.40 26.34
CA GLY A 37 13.22 2.23 25.52
C GLY A 37 13.05 0.93 26.29
N GLN A 38 13.50 0.85 27.55
CA GLN A 38 13.27 -0.31 28.40
C GLN A 38 11.78 -0.58 28.60
N ARG A 39 10.98 0.44 28.95
CA ARG A 39 9.53 0.30 29.12
C ARG A 39 8.85 -0.14 27.83
N LEU A 40 9.24 0.41 26.68
CA LEU A 40 8.69 0.06 25.38
C LEU A 40 9.01 -1.39 25.01
N VAL A 41 10.26 -1.83 25.20
CA VAL A 41 10.66 -3.22 24.92
C VAL A 41 9.95 -4.19 25.86
N THR A 42 9.85 -3.88 27.15
CA THR A 42 9.09 -4.70 28.11
C THR A 42 7.62 -4.78 27.72
N TRP A 43 7.00 -3.66 27.34
CA TRP A 43 5.62 -3.62 26.85
C TRP A 43 5.44 -4.46 25.57
N ASN A 44 6.32 -4.30 24.58
CA ASN A 44 6.27 -5.08 23.34
C ASN A 44 6.44 -6.58 23.60
N ASN A 45 7.36 -6.96 24.50
CA ASN A 45 7.53 -8.34 24.90
C ASN A 45 6.30 -8.89 25.62
N MET A 46 5.67 -8.08 26.48
CA MET A 46 4.42 -8.45 27.14
C MET A 46 3.32 -8.68 26.09
N VAL A 47 3.05 -7.71 25.20
CA VAL A 47 2.04 -7.82 24.14
C VAL A 47 2.27 -9.07 23.28
N LYS A 48 3.49 -9.31 22.81
CA LYS A 48 3.85 -10.51 22.02
C LYS A 48 3.62 -11.84 22.75
N ASN A 49 3.71 -11.84 24.08
CA ASN A 49 3.50 -13.02 24.92
C ASN A 49 2.09 -13.09 25.54
N THR A 50 1.19 -12.17 25.19
CA THR A 50 -0.22 -12.23 25.59
C THR A 50 -1.06 -12.74 24.43
N GLY A 51 -1.88 -13.77 24.68
CA GLY A 51 -2.84 -14.26 23.69
C GLY A 51 -3.05 -15.76 23.76
N TYR A 52 -3.72 -16.30 22.74
CA TYR A 52 -4.02 -17.71 22.69
C TYR A 52 -2.74 -18.55 22.56
N LYS A 53 -2.57 -19.54 23.46
CA LYS A 53 -1.36 -20.37 23.60
C LYS A 53 -0.06 -19.62 23.92
N ALA A 54 -0.16 -18.36 24.33
CA ALA A 54 0.98 -17.62 24.84
C ALA A 54 1.14 -17.85 26.36
N THR A 55 2.27 -17.41 26.93
CA THR A 55 2.56 -17.59 28.37
C THR A 55 1.69 -16.72 29.26
N LEU A 56 1.21 -15.59 28.72
CA LEU A 56 0.31 -14.67 29.39
C LEU A 56 -1.06 -14.73 28.71
N ALA A 57 -2.12 -14.69 29.50
CA ALA A 57 -3.50 -14.58 29.01
C ALA A 57 -4.18 -13.39 29.68
N ASN A 58 -4.97 -12.65 28.91
CA ASN A 58 -5.84 -11.59 29.42
C ASN A 58 -7.18 -12.13 29.93
N TYR A 59 -7.37 -13.45 29.90
CA TYR A 59 -8.54 -14.17 30.39
C TYR A 59 -8.11 -15.36 31.25
N PRO A 60 -8.96 -15.84 32.18
CA PRO A 60 -8.65 -17.03 32.98
C PRO A 60 -8.48 -18.27 32.09
N PHE A 61 -7.46 -19.09 32.36
CA PHE A 61 -7.10 -20.28 31.56
C PHE A 61 -8.28 -21.24 31.31
N LYS A 62 -9.25 -21.30 32.23
CA LYS A 62 -10.46 -22.11 32.10
C LYS A 62 -11.28 -21.79 30.83
N TYR A 63 -11.20 -20.56 30.34
CA TYR A 63 -11.90 -20.11 29.12
C TYR A 63 -10.98 -20.07 27.89
N ALA A 64 -9.71 -20.48 28.03
CA ALA A 64 -8.72 -20.38 26.97
C ALA A 64 -9.08 -21.19 25.73
N ASP A 65 -9.62 -22.40 25.91
CA ASP A 65 -10.03 -23.28 24.82
C ASP A 65 -11.37 -22.87 24.17
N GLU A 66 -12.23 -22.17 24.89
CA GLU A 66 -13.49 -21.62 24.35
C GLU A 66 -13.22 -20.36 23.54
N GLN A 67 -12.37 -19.48 24.06
CA GLN A 67 -11.89 -18.30 23.36
C GLN A 67 -11.00 -18.67 22.16
N ALA A 68 -10.23 -19.75 22.24
CA ALA A 68 -9.50 -20.34 21.11
C ALA A 68 -10.38 -20.71 19.92
N LYS A 69 -11.59 -21.21 20.19
CA LYS A 69 -12.57 -21.57 19.16
C LYS A 69 -13.17 -20.32 18.54
N SER A 70 -13.49 -19.33 19.38
CA SER A 70 -13.87 -17.98 18.93
C SER A 70 -12.78 -17.30 18.08
N HIS A 71 -11.50 -17.46 18.43
CA HIS A 71 -10.36 -16.94 17.66
C HIS A 71 -9.93 -17.85 16.49
N ARG A 72 -10.40 -19.10 16.41
CA ARG A 72 -10.18 -19.97 15.23
C ARG A 72 -11.08 -19.56 14.08
N ASP A 73 -12.28 -19.06 14.38
CA ASP A 73 -13.16 -18.43 13.39
C ASP A 73 -12.72 -16.99 13.06
N GLY A 74 -11.71 -16.48 13.76
CA GLY A 74 -11.04 -15.22 13.48
C GLY A 74 -9.54 -15.43 13.27
N ARG A 75 -9.14 -16.04 12.15
CA ARG A 75 -7.80 -15.82 11.62
C ARG A 75 -7.71 -14.34 11.24
N TRP A 76 -7.41 -13.51 12.25
CA TRP A 76 -7.10 -12.10 12.10
C TRP A 76 -5.85 -12.05 11.22
N SER A 77 -6.05 -11.82 9.92
CA SER A 77 -5.09 -10.99 9.20
C SER A 77 -4.96 -9.69 9.98
N ASP A 78 -3.75 -9.19 10.05
CA ASP A 78 -3.43 -7.85 10.53
C ASP A 78 -3.95 -6.81 9.54
N ASP A 79 -5.23 -6.88 9.24
CA ASP A 79 -5.96 -5.87 8.49
C ASP A 79 -6.60 -4.97 9.54
N HIS A 80 -6.14 -3.73 9.59
CA HIS A 80 -6.82 -2.63 10.26
C HIS A 80 -8.27 -2.53 9.76
N TYR A 81 -9.19 -3.30 10.33
CA TYR A 81 -10.61 -3.05 10.21
C TYR A 81 -10.93 -1.92 11.17
N GLU A 82 -10.79 -0.69 10.65
CA GLU A 82 -11.74 0.38 10.91
C GLU A 82 -13.11 -0.26 11.17
N ARG A 83 -13.64 -0.05 12.37
CA ARG A 83 -14.96 -0.49 12.79
C ARG A 83 -15.94 -0.22 11.65
N GLU A 84 -16.39 -1.29 11.00
CA GLU A 84 -17.30 -1.22 9.85
C GLU A 84 -18.55 -0.46 10.30
N LYS A 85 -18.57 0.84 9.99
CA LYS A 85 -19.79 1.63 10.04
C LYS A 85 -20.75 0.89 9.13
N ARG A 86 -22.01 0.78 9.56
CA ARG A 86 -23.12 0.36 8.72
C ARG A 86 -23.34 1.44 7.65
N GLU A 87 -22.40 1.56 6.73
CA GLU A 87 -22.56 2.31 5.50
C GLU A 87 -23.23 1.34 4.53
N ALA A 88 -24.28 1.81 3.86
CA ALA A 88 -25.01 1.01 2.90
C ALA A 88 -24.02 0.33 1.94
N ASP A 89 -24.14 -0.99 1.78
CA ASP A 89 -23.41 -1.76 0.78
C ASP A 89 -23.82 -1.25 -0.60
N TRP A 90 -23.12 -0.21 -1.04
CA TRP A 90 -23.19 0.24 -2.42
C TRP A 90 -22.50 -0.86 -3.21
N ASN A 91 -23.29 -1.73 -3.83
CA ASN A 91 -22.82 -2.64 -4.87
C ASN A 91 -22.32 -1.79 -6.05
N PHE A 92 -21.11 -1.24 -5.92
CA PHE A 92 -20.32 -0.77 -7.05
C PHE A 92 -20.10 -2.00 -7.91
N GLN A 93 -20.98 -2.18 -8.90
CA GLN A 93 -20.81 -3.23 -9.89
C GLN A 93 -19.35 -3.18 -10.35
N LYS A 94 -18.67 -4.33 -10.33
CA LYS A 94 -17.34 -4.52 -10.94
C LYS A 94 -17.30 -4.14 -12.43
N ASP A 95 -18.45 -3.79 -13.00
CA ASP A 95 -18.68 -3.31 -14.36
C ASP A 95 -18.94 -1.79 -14.44
N SER A 96 -18.86 -1.06 -13.32
CA SER A 96 -18.86 0.40 -13.33
C SER A 96 -17.52 0.93 -13.89
N PHE A 97 -17.52 2.19 -14.38
CA PHE A 97 -16.36 2.76 -15.07
C PHE A 97 -15.07 2.72 -14.23
N PHE A 98 -15.19 2.79 -12.91
CA PHE A 98 -14.11 2.52 -11.96
C PHE A 98 -14.44 1.24 -11.19
N CYS A 99 -13.44 0.41 -10.91
CA CYS A 99 -13.68 -0.91 -10.29
C CYS A 99 -13.80 -0.89 -8.76
N ASP A 100 -13.49 0.24 -8.13
CA ASP A 100 -13.54 0.41 -6.68
C ASP A 100 -13.63 1.89 -6.30
N ILE A 101 -13.67 2.14 -4.99
CA ILE A 101 -13.59 3.46 -4.37
C ILE A 101 -12.11 3.82 -4.14
N PRO A 102 -11.70 5.08 -4.34
CA PRO A 102 -10.36 5.53 -3.97
C PRO A 102 -10.06 5.30 -2.47
N SER A 103 -8.95 4.62 -2.15
CA SER A 103 -8.46 4.37 -0.79
C SER A 103 -6.96 4.68 -0.66
N ASP A 104 -6.52 5.04 0.55
CA ASP A 104 -5.12 5.19 0.98
C ASP A 104 -4.20 4.03 0.60
N ARG A 105 -4.73 2.81 0.47
CA ARG A 105 -3.99 1.59 0.09
C ARG A 105 -3.47 1.57 -1.35
N TYR A 106 -4.03 2.37 -2.25
CA TYR A 106 -3.58 2.40 -3.65
C TYR A 106 -2.35 3.27 -3.85
N SER A 107 -1.50 2.89 -4.83
CA SER A 107 -0.38 3.72 -5.27
C SER A 107 -0.88 5.02 -5.91
N ARG A 108 -0.12 6.11 -5.70
CA ARG A 108 -0.47 7.45 -6.16
C ARG A 108 0.68 8.09 -6.91
N VAL A 109 0.32 8.89 -7.90
CA VAL A 109 1.24 9.80 -8.59
C VAL A 109 0.71 11.21 -8.39
N VAL A 110 1.58 12.10 -7.91
CA VAL A 110 1.27 13.51 -7.69
C VAL A 110 2.00 14.32 -8.76
N PHE A 111 1.27 15.20 -9.43
CA PHE A 111 1.79 16.04 -10.51
C PHE A 111 1.96 17.48 -10.03
N ALA A 112 2.98 18.14 -10.55
CA ALA A 112 3.21 19.57 -10.38
C ALA A 112 3.47 20.20 -11.75
N SER A 113 3.10 21.46 -11.90
CA SER A 113 3.33 22.21 -13.14
C SER A 113 4.82 22.53 -13.32
N ALA A 114 5.34 22.29 -14.52
CA ALA A 114 6.73 22.65 -14.86
C ALA A 114 6.90 24.17 -15.09
N SER A 115 5.84 24.85 -15.55
CA SER A 115 5.83 26.30 -15.78
C SER A 115 5.38 27.11 -14.56
N GLY A 116 4.84 26.44 -13.53
CA GLY A 116 4.23 27.10 -12.37
C GLY A 116 2.78 27.54 -12.60
N ASP A 117 2.22 27.30 -13.79
CA ASP A 117 0.81 27.54 -14.09
C ASP A 117 -0.11 26.55 -13.37
N ASP A 118 -1.39 26.89 -13.28
CA ASP A 118 -2.41 26.00 -12.74
C ASP A 118 -2.55 24.71 -13.57
N LEU A 119 -2.87 23.59 -12.90
CA LEU A 119 -3.09 22.29 -13.53
C LEU A 119 -4.55 22.08 -13.97
N TRP A 120 -5.48 22.96 -13.60
CA TRP A 120 -6.88 22.92 -14.03
C TRP A 120 -7.09 23.55 -15.42
N ASN A 121 -6.40 23.01 -16.42
CA ASN A 121 -6.62 23.36 -17.82
C ASN A 121 -6.48 22.12 -18.72
N LEU A 122 -7.04 22.19 -19.93
CA LEU A 122 -7.08 21.05 -20.84
C LEU A 122 -5.69 20.48 -21.16
N ALA A 123 -4.69 21.35 -21.37
CA ALA A 123 -3.35 20.94 -21.73
C ALA A 123 -2.67 20.17 -20.58
N ALA A 124 -2.77 20.67 -19.35
CA ALA A 124 -2.25 20.00 -18.16
C ALA A 124 -2.95 18.66 -17.90
N ILE A 125 -4.28 18.61 -17.99
CA ILE A 125 -5.05 17.37 -17.77
C ILE A 125 -4.73 16.32 -18.83
N LYS A 126 -4.60 16.71 -20.10
CA LYS A 126 -4.15 15.80 -21.17
C LYS A 126 -2.71 15.36 -20.97
N SER A 127 -1.83 16.25 -20.50
CA SER A 127 -0.44 15.90 -20.16
C SER A 127 -0.39 14.81 -19.08
N MET A 128 -1.13 14.97 -17.99
CA MET A 128 -1.23 13.96 -16.93
C MET A 128 -1.78 12.61 -17.44
N CYS A 129 -2.86 12.65 -18.24
CA CYS A 129 -3.44 11.47 -18.90
C CYS A 129 -2.44 10.78 -19.84
N ASN A 130 -1.58 11.54 -20.52
CA ASN A 130 -0.55 10.99 -21.40
C ASN A 130 0.58 10.31 -20.61
N VAL A 131 1.00 10.91 -19.48
CA VAL A 131 1.98 10.27 -18.57
C VAL A 131 1.45 8.96 -18.02
N GLU A 132 0.18 8.93 -17.59
CA GLU A 132 -0.48 7.69 -17.14
C GLU A 132 -0.40 6.59 -18.22
N ASN A 133 -0.79 6.90 -19.46
CA ASN A 133 -0.80 5.92 -20.54
C ASN A 133 0.61 5.47 -20.96
N MET A 134 1.55 6.41 -21.10
CA MET A 134 2.87 6.13 -21.65
C MET A 134 3.89 5.63 -20.63
N ARG A 135 3.69 5.86 -19.33
CA ARG A 135 4.65 5.47 -18.28
C ARG A 135 4.10 4.44 -17.30
N ILE A 136 2.83 4.54 -16.93
CA ILE A 136 2.23 3.65 -15.93
C ILE A 136 1.60 2.44 -16.63
N ARG A 137 0.64 2.69 -17.52
CA ARG A 137 -0.13 1.63 -18.18
C ARG A 137 0.65 0.84 -19.23
N SER A 138 1.68 1.46 -19.82
CA SER A 138 2.59 0.81 -20.78
C SER A 138 3.62 -0.12 -20.13
N HIS A 139 3.77 -0.07 -18.79
CA HIS A 139 4.74 -0.89 -18.09
C HIS A 139 4.37 -2.37 -18.22
N ALA A 140 5.35 -3.24 -18.49
CA ALA A 140 5.11 -4.66 -18.79
C ALA A 140 4.32 -5.37 -17.68
N GLN A 141 4.61 -5.05 -16.42
CA GLN A 141 3.94 -5.65 -15.26
C GLN A 141 2.60 -5.01 -14.90
N PHE A 142 2.20 -3.91 -15.56
CA PHE A 142 0.94 -3.23 -15.21
C PHE A 142 -0.27 -4.14 -15.41
N GLY A 143 -0.28 -4.92 -16.49
CA GLY A 143 -1.39 -5.84 -16.78
C GLY A 143 -1.60 -6.90 -15.69
N ASP A 144 -0.54 -7.33 -15.02
CA ASP A 144 -0.62 -8.36 -13.98
C ASP A 144 -1.03 -7.78 -12.63
N LEU A 145 -0.77 -6.48 -12.41
CA LEU A 145 -1.04 -5.77 -11.15
C LEU A 145 -2.33 -4.94 -11.16
N CYS A 146 -2.88 -4.64 -12.33
CA CYS A 146 -4.06 -3.80 -12.45
C CYS A 146 -5.28 -4.45 -11.77
N GLN A 147 -6.13 -3.62 -11.17
CA GLN A 147 -7.47 -4.08 -10.80
C GLN A 147 -8.24 -4.43 -12.08
N ARG A 148 -9.02 -5.51 -12.03
CA ARG A 148 -9.76 -6.03 -13.18
C ARG A 148 -11.27 -6.01 -12.95
N THR A 149 -11.99 -5.75 -14.03
CA THR A 149 -13.45 -5.91 -14.13
C THR A 149 -13.84 -7.39 -14.17
N THR A 150 -15.14 -7.69 -14.18
CA THR A 150 -15.63 -9.07 -14.39
C THR A 150 -15.23 -9.64 -15.76
N ALA A 151 -15.09 -8.77 -16.77
CA ALA A 151 -14.63 -9.10 -18.11
C ALA A 151 -13.11 -9.25 -18.22
N ALA A 152 -12.39 -9.31 -17.09
CA ALA A 152 -10.94 -9.39 -17.01
C ALA A 152 -10.18 -8.22 -17.67
N SER A 153 -10.83 -7.09 -17.91
CA SER A 153 -10.17 -5.88 -18.45
C SER A 153 -9.60 -5.02 -17.32
N CYS A 154 -8.44 -4.38 -17.56
CA CYS A 154 -7.85 -3.45 -16.59
C CYS A 154 -8.73 -2.20 -16.42
N CYS A 155 -9.06 -1.90 -15.19
CA CYS A 155 -9.90 -0.77 -14.82
C CYS A 155 -9.21 0.56 -15.14
N PRO A 156 -9.94 1.58 -15.63
CA PRO A 156 -9.46 2.96 -15.67
C PRO A 156 -8.98 3.43 -14.29
N SER A 157 -7.87 4.17 -14.24
CA SER A 157 -7.36 4.72 -12.99
C SER A 157 -8.19 5.95 -12.56
N TRP A 158 -8.30 6.20 -11.26
CA TRP A 158 -8.96 7.38 -10.71
C TRP A 158 -8.13 8.65 -10.92
N THR A 159 -8.12 9.18 -12.13
CA THR A 159 -7.45 10.44 -12.47
C THR A 159 -8.46 11.54 -12.75
N VAL A 160 -8.05 12.79 -12.53
CA VAL A 160 -8.87 13.99 -12.83
C VAL A 160 -9.42 13.92 -14.26
N GLY A 161 -8.59 13.55 -15.23
CA GLY A 161 -9.02 13.42 -16.63
C GLY A 161 -10.06 12.32 -16.84
N ASN A 162 -9.99 11.20 -16.11
CA ASN A 162 -10.98 10.12 -16.20
C ASN A 162 -12.29 10.49 -15.49
N TYR A 163 -12.25 11.28 -14.41
CA TYR A 163 -13.45 11.86 -13.79
C TYR A 163 -14.15 12.86 -14.72
N ILE A 164 -13.41 13.78 -15.33
CA ILE A 164 -13.97 14.71 -16.33
C ILE A 164 -14.54 13.92 -17.51
N ALA A 165 -13.86 12.85 -17.94
CA ALA A 165 -14.33 12.01 -19.02
C ALA A 165 -15.68 11.36 -18.70
N ILE A 166 -15.83 10.70 -17.54
CA ILE A 166 -17.09 10.04 -17.18
C ILE A 166 -18.24 11.05 -16.98
N LEU A 167 -17.98 12.21 -16.37
CA LEU A 167 -18.99 13.25 -16.16
C LEU A 167 -19.51 13.83 -17.48
N ASN A 168 -18.67 13.86 -18.51
CA ASN A 168 -19.01 14.37 -19.84
C ASN A 168 -19.28 13.26 -20.87
N ASN A 169 -19.54 12.03 -20.42
CA ASN A 169 -19.82 10.85 -21.26
C ASN A 169 -18.76 10.61 -22.36
N ARG A 170 -17.49 10.81 -22.01
CA ARG A 170 -16.32 10.48 -22.84
C ARG A 170 -15.79 9.11 -22.45
N SER A 171 -15.28 8.38 -23.45
CA SER A 171 -14.72 7.05 -23.21
C SER A 171 -13.33 7.03 -22.55
N SER A 172 -12.61 8.17 -22.53
CA SER A 172 -11.24 8.25 -22.02
C SER A 172 -10.84 9.71 -21.77
N CYS A 173 -9.93 9.93 -20.83
CA CYS A 173 -9.26 11.22 -20.60
C CYS A 173 -8.57 11.79 -21.85
N GLN A 174 -8.27 10.99 -22.88
CA GLN A 174 -7.70 11.49 -24.14
C GLN A 174 -8.73 12.24 -25.02
N LYS A 175 -10.02 11.91 -24.85
CA LYS A 175 -11.11 12.46 -25.68
C LYS A 175 -11.78 13.69 -25.08
N ILE A 176 -11.27 14.19 -23.95
CA ILE A 176 -11.80 15.40 -23.31
C ILE A 176 -11.45 16.64 -24.16
N MET A 177 -12.34 17.62 -24.12
CA MET A 177 -12.21 18.93 -24.79
C MET A 177 -12.30 20.07 -23.77
N GLU A 178 -11.96 21.28 -24.20
CA GLU A 178 -11.92 22.47 -23.32
C GLU A 178 -13.24 22.67 -22.57
N ARG A 179 -14.36 22.50 -23.27
CA ARG A 179 -15.71 22.60 -22.69
C ARG A 179 -15.97 21.57 -21.58
N ASP A 180 -15.36 20.39 -21.67
CA ASP A 180 -15.58 19.34 -20.67
C ASP A 180 -14.90 19.76 -19.35
N VAL A 181 -13.76 20.47 -19.42
CA VAL A 181 -13.05 21.03 -18.27
C VAL A 181 -13.80 22.22 -17.68
N SER A 182 -14.32 23.13 -18.51
CA SER A 182 -15.01 24.33 -18.02
C SER A 182 -16.40 24.04 -17.41
N HIS A 183 -17.00 22.90 -17.73
CA HIS A 183 -18.29 22.44 -17.18
C HIS A 183 -18.15 21.70 -15.85
N THR A 184 -16.92 21.47 -15.37
CA THR A 184 -16.62 20.73 -14.13
C THR A 184 -16.04 21.67 -13.09
#